data_AF-A0A523F8H6-F1
#
_entry.id   AF-A0A523F8H6-F1
#
_cell.length_a   1.000
_cell.length_b   1.000
_cell.length_c   1.000
_cell.angle_alpha   90.00
_cell.angle_beta   90.00
_cell.angle_gamma   90.00
#
_symmetry.space_group_name_H-M   'P 1'
#
loop_
_entity.id
_entity.type
_entity.pdbx_description
1 polymer ?
#
loop_
_entity_poly.entity_id
_entity_poly.type
_entity_poly.pdbx_seq_one_letter_code
_entity_poly.pdbx_strand_id
1 'polypeptide(L)'
;TVTTVNGGINTMIHSLAVELAPIRFNAIHPGIVGDSPFWAEKMQAIEMVKQRTPGGRLVTMEDVIGAVDFLLANNGVNGVNLTVDRGWMLM
;
A
#
# COMPACT_ATOMS: atom_id res chain seq x y z
N THR A 1 -15.44 -0.44 -8.30
CA THR A 1 -15.22 -1.75 -7.64
C THR A 1 -13.99 -1.72 -6.75
N VAL A 2 -12.84 -1.20 -7.20
CA VAL A 2 -11.60 -1.08 -6.40
C VAL A 2 -11.81 -0.41 -5.04
N THR A 3 -12.47 0.75 -5.00
CA THR A 3 -12.74 1.47 -3.73
C THR A 3 -13.59 0.65 -2.74
N THR A 4 -14.57 -0.10 -3.23
CA THR A 4 -15.43 -0.95 -2.39
C THR A 4 -14.62 -2.08 -1.75
N VAL A 5 -13.75 -2.73 -2.52
CA VAL A 5 -12.88 -3.81 -2.02
C VAL A 5 -11.89 -3.27 -0.99
N ASN A 6 -11.23 -2.15 -1.30
CA ASN A 6 -10.27 -1.53 -0.38
C ASN A 6 -10.93 -1.08 0.93
N GLY A 7 -12.15 -0.51 0.86
CA GLY A 7 -12.92 -0.17 2.05
C GLY A 7 -13.27 -1.38 2.91
N GLY A 8 -13.60 -2.52 2.29
CA GLY A 8 -13.81 -3.79 3.00
C GLY A 8 -12.54 -4.30 3.69
N ILE A 9 -11.39 -4.26 3.00
CA ILE A 9 -10.09 -4.65 3.56
C ILE A 9 -9.76 -3.79 4.79
N ASN A 10 -9.95 -2.46 4.72
CA ASN A 10 -9.62 -1.56 5.83
C ASN A 10 -10.25 -1.98 7.15
N THR A 11 -11.55 -2.28 7.12
CA THR A 11 -12.29 -2.70 8.31
C THR A 11 -11.93 -4.13 8.72
N MET A 12 -11.75 -5.03 7.74
CA MET A 12 -11.41 -6.43 8.00
C MET A 12 -10.10 -6.58 8.78
N ILE A 13 -9.08 -5.74 8.48
CA ILE A 13 -7.81 -5.77 9.20
C ILE A 13 -8.00 -5.55 10.71
N HIS A 14 -8.87 -4.60 11.10
CA HIS A 14 -9.11 -4.32 12.52
C HIS A 14 -9.84 -5.48 13.21
N SER A 15 -10.85 -6.06 12.56
CA SER A 15 -11.57 -7.22 13.11
C SER A 15 -10.65 -8.42 13.30
N LEU A 16 -9.91 -8.80 12.25
CA LEU A 16 -9.04 -9.97 12.29
C LEU A 16 -7.85 -9.80 13.24
N ALA A 17 -7.33 -8.58 13.41
CA ALA A 17 -6.24 -8.29 14.36
C ALA A 17 -6.61 -8.59 15.82
N VAL A 18 -7.92 -8.53 16.16
CA VAL A 18 -8.44 -8.85 17.49
C VAL A 18 -8.92 -10.30 17.56
N GLU A 19 -9.73 -10.73 16.60
CA GLU A 19 -10.39 -12.04 16.62
C GLU A 19 -9.42 -13.21 16.48
N LEU A 20 -8.29 -13.02 15.78
CA LEU A 20 -7.31 -14.07 15.52
C LEU A 20 -6.06 -13.98 16.40
N ALA A 21 -6.11 -13.21 17.49
CA ALA A 21 -5.01 -13.14 18.45
C ALA A 21 -4.58 -14.57 18.89
N PRO A 22 -3.26 -14.87 18.94
CA PRO A 22 -2.13 -13.94 18.89
C PRO A 22 -1.57 -13.64 17.49
N ILE A 23 -2.24 -14.03 16.40
CA ILE A 23 -1.79 -13.74 15.02
C ILE A 23 -1.94 -12.23 14.74
N ARG A 24 -0.90 -11.63 14.17
CA ARG A 24 -0.92 -10.22 13.74
C ARG A 24 -1.49 -10.09 12.34
N PHE A 25 -2.41 -9.15 12.15
CA PHE A 25 -3.03 -8.81 10.88
C PHE A 25 -2.79 -7.34 10.53
N ASN A 26 -2.25 -7.09 9.33
CA ASN A 26 -1.96 -5.75 8.82
C ASN A 26 -2.21 -5.74 7.30
N ALA A 27 -2.43 -4.56 6.72
CA ALA A 27 -2.51 -4.37 5.26
C ALA A 27 -1.51 -3.34 4.78
N ILE A 28 -1.10 -3.50 3.52
CA ILE A 28 -0.35 -2.50 2.77
C ILE A 28 -1.27 -1.92 1.71
N HIS A 29 -1.34 -0.60 1.65
CA HIS A 29 -2.10 0.18 0.67
C HIS A 29 -1.14 0.94 -0.23
N PRO A 30 -0.64 0.31 -1.30
CA PRO A 30 0.30 0.97 -2.18
C PRO A 30 -0.41 1.99 -3.08
N GLY A 31 0.34 3.03 -3.46
CA GLY A 31 -0.01 3.91 -4.58
C GLY A 31 0.23 3.23 -5.92
N ILE A 32 0.42 4.02 -6.97
CA ILE A 32 0.82 3.49 -8.28
C ILE A 32 2.27 3.02 -8.20
N VAL A 33 2.47 1.71 -8.38
CA VAL A 33 3.78 1.04 -8.35
C VAL A 33 4.37 1.02 -9.76
N GLY A 34 5.27 1.96 -10.02
CA GLY A 34 5.66 2.35 -11.37
C GLY A 34 6.45 1.28 -12.15
N ASP A 35 7.16 0.41 -11.45
CA ASP A 35 7.96 -0.69 -12.02
C ASP A 35 7.25 -2.06 -11.94
N SER A 36 5.99 -2.10 -11.51
CA SER A 36 5.25 -3.36 -11.48
C SER A 36 4.79 -3.79 -12.88
N PRO A 37 4.68 -5.12 -13.15
CA PRO A 37 4.31 -5.62 -14.48
C PRO A 37 2.98 -5.08 -15.01
N PHE A 38 2.02 -4.79 -14.12
CA PHE A 38 0.72 -4.23 -14.50
C PHE A 38 0.83 -2.83 -15.16
N TRP A 39 1.84 -2.05 -14.77
CA TRP A 39 2.04 -0.68 -15.25
C TRP A 39 3.04 -0.57 -16.41
N ALA A 40 3.74 -1.64 -16.77
CA ALA A 40 4.80 -1.65 -17.78
C ALA A 40 4.40 -1.02 -19.13
N GLU A 41 3.16 -1.24 -19.58
CA GLU A 41 2.66 -0.74 -20.86
C GLU A 41 1.90 0.60 -20.76
N LYS A 42 1.86 1.21 -19.56
CA LYS A 42 1.03 2.39 -19.25
C LYS A 42 1.86 3.66 -19.08
N MET A 43 2.89 3.85 -19.90
CA MET A 43 3.91 4.90 -19.75
C MET A 43 3.33 6.32 -19.68
N GLN A 44 2.32 6.65 -20.49
CA GLN A 44 1.68 7.97 -20.43
C GLN A 44 0.96 8.21 -19.09
N ALA A 45 0.29 7.19 -18.56
CA ALA A 45 -0.38 7.28 -17.26
C ALA A 45 0.63 7.38 -16.12
N ILE A 46 1.72 6.59 -16.18
CA ILE A 46 2.84 6.68 -15.23
C ILE A 46 3.37 8.11 -15.15
N GLU A 47 3.64 8.75 -16.29
CA GLU A 47 4.25 10.08 -16.26
C GLU A 47 3.29 11.15 -15.75
N MET A 48 2.00 11.07 -16.07
CA MET A 48 0.97 11.96 -15.51
C MET A 48 0.87 11.83 -13.98
N VAL A 49 0.88 10.59 -13.47
CA VAL A 49 0.81 10.34 -12.03
C VAL A 49 2.08 10.85 -11.37
N LYS A 50 3.25 10.55 -11.93
CA LYS A 50 4.55 10.97 -11.41
C LYS A 50 4.66 12.49 -11.30
N GLN A 51 4.18 13.25 -12.28
CA GLN A 51 4.19 14.71 -12.24
C GLN A 51 3.34 15.28 -11.09
N ARG A 52 2.27 14.57 -10.73
CA ARG A 52 1.38 14.97 -9.64
C ARG A 52 1.91 14.48 -8.30
N THR A 53 2.52 13.29 -8.20
CA THR A 53 3.04 12.72 -6.93
C THR A 53 4.07 13.65 -6.26
N PRO A 54 3.97 13.90 -4.94
CA PRO A 54 4.95 14.67 -4.22
C PRO A 54 6.37 14.12 -4.41
N GLY A 55 7.30 15.00 -4.79
CA GLY A 55 8.68 14.62 -5.07
C GLY A 55 8.92 13.96 -6.43
N GLY A 56 7.91 13.86 -7.30
CA GLY A 56 8.10 13.49 -8.72
C GLY A 56 8.55 12.05 -8.93
N ARG A 57 8.29 11.16 -7.96
CA ARG A 57 8.69 9.75 -7.98
C ARG A 57 7.50 8.90 -7.58
N LEU A 58 7.36 7.75 -8.24
CA LEU A 58 6.35 6.75 -7.88
C LEU A 58 6.93 5.73 -6.89
N VAL A 59 6.03 4.97 -6.28
CA VAL A 59 6.38 3.81 -5.47
C VAL A 59 7.00 2.74 -6.37
N THR A 60 7.96 1.99 -5.86
CA THR A 60 8.54 0.82 -6.54
C THR A 60 8.10 -0.48 -5.87
N MET A 61 8.28 -1.61 -6.55
CA MET A 61 8.08 -2.93 -5.96
C MET A 61 9.00 -3.13 -4.74
N GLU A 62 10.21 -2.56 -4.77
CA GLU A 62 11.14 -2.56 -3.64
C GLU A 62 10.60 -1.82 -2.42
N ASP A 63 9.96 -0.64 -2.61
CA ASP A 63 9.31 0.10 -1.52
C ASP A 63 8.20 -0.76 -0.85
N VAL A 64 7.43 -1.51 -1.64
CA VAL A 64 6.38 -2.42 -1.14
C VAL A 64 6.98 -3.60 -0.37
N ILE A 65 8.07 -4.19 -0.86
CA ILE A 65 8.78 -5.28 -0.17
C ILE A 65 9.32 -4.78 1.17
N GLY A 66 9.93 -3.59 1.21
CA GLY A 66 10.41 -2.99 2.46
C GLY A 66 9.28 -2.78 3.48
N ALA A 67 8.07 -2.45 3.03
CA ALA A 67 6.91 -2.35 3.90
C ALA A 67 6.45 -3.73 4.44
N VAL A 68 6.53 -4.80 3.64
CA VAL A 68 6.30 -6.17 4.10
C VAL A 68 7.31 -6.55 5.18
N ASP A 69 8.60 -6.33 4.93
CA ASP A 69 9.67 -6.63 5.87
C ASP A 69 9.49 -5.87 7.19
N PHE A 70 9.13 -4.59 7.14
CA PHE A 70 8.80 -3.79 8.32
C PHE A 70 7.66 -4.42 9.14
N LEU A 71 6.55 -4.80 8.50
CA LEU A 71 5.39 -5.38 9.18
C LEU A 71 5.69 -6.77 9.75
N LEU A 72 6.56 -7.56 9.10
CA LEU A 72 7.00 -8.84 9.61
C LEU A 72 7.95 -8.68 10.81
N ALA A 73 8.94 -7.78 10.71
CA ALA A 73 9.97 -7.60 11.72
C ALA A 73 9.49 -6.87 12.98
N ASN A 74 8.52 -5.95 12.84
CA ASN A 74 8.02 -5.17 13.97
C ASN A 74 6.87 -5.87 14.70
N ASN A 75 7.19 -6.59 15.77
CA ASN A 75 6.22 -7.33 16.58
C ASN A 75 5.21 -6.43 17.33
N GLY A 76 5.48 -5.13 17.47
CA GLY A 76 4.56 -4.18 18.09
C GLY A 76 3.44 -3.69 17.16
N VAL A 77 3.52 -3.99 15.85
CA VAL A 77 2.55 -3.51 14.86
C VAL A 77 1.50 -4.58 14.57
N ASN A 78 0.25 -4.26 14.89
CA ASN A 78 -0.92 -5.07 14.60
C ASN A 78 -2.13 -4.17 14.29
N GLY A 79 -2.96 -4.55 13.32
CA GLY A 79 -4.15 -3.84 12.90
C GLY A 79 -3.90 -2.61 12.02
N VAL A 80 -2.69 -2.39 11.49
CA VAL A 80 -2.42 -1.18 10.69
C VAL A 80 -2.83 -1.35 9.23
N ASN A 81 -3.42 -0.29 8.68
CA ASN A 81 -3.55 -0.07 7.24
C ASN A 81 -2.41 0.86 6.80
N LEU A 82 -1.29 0.29 6.37
CA LEU A 82 -0.06 1.02 6.06
C LEU A 82 -0.10 1.57 4.63
N THR A 83 -0.17 2.90 4.49
CA THR A 83 -0.10 3.56 3.19
C THR A 83 1.35 3.62 2.69
N VAL A 84 1.57 3.19 1.44
CA VAL A 84 2.88 3.21 0.76
C VAL A 84 2.69 3.85 -0.62
N ASP A 85 2.55 5.18 -0.67
CA ASP A 85 2.09 5.87 -1.88
C ASP A 85 2.89 7.15 -2.23
N ARG A 86 3.93 7.46 -1.45
CA ARG A 86 4.73 8.70 -1.55
C ARG A 86 3.88 9.98 -1.45
N GLY A 87 2.77 9.93 -0.71
CA GLY A 87 1.86 11.06 -0.50
C GLY A 87 0.90 11.31 -1.66
N TRP A 88 0.78 10.38 -2.61
CA TRP A 88 -0.14 10.47 -3.75
C TRP A 88 -1.59 10.76 -3.33
N MET A 89 -2.07 10.10 -2.28
CA MET A 89 -3.45 10.19 -1.81
C MET A 89 -3.76 11.45 -1.00
N LEU A 90 -2.76 12.30 -0.73
CA LEU A 90 -2.92 13.54 0.05
C LEU A 90 -3.20 14.78 -0.81
N MET A 91 -3.40 14.61 -2.13
CA MET A 91 -3.59 15.69 -3.11
C MET A 91 -4.95 15.66 -3.78
#